data_AF-A0A961FWW0-F1
#
_entry.id   AF-A0A961FWW0-F1
#
_cell.length_a   1.000
_cell.length_b   1.000
_cell.length_c   1.000
_cell.angle_alpha   90.00
_cell.angle_beta   90.00
_cell.angle_gamma   90.00
#
_symmetry.space_group_name_H-M   'P 1'
#
loop_
_entity.id
_entity.type
_entity.pdbx_description
1 polymer ?
#
loop_
_entity_poly.entity_id
_entity_poly.type
_entity_poly.pdbx_seq_one_letter_code
_entity_poly.pdbx_strand_id
1 'polypeptide(L)'
;MPRFPIVLLVCWTAAARAGDRDYQLITQGGGRVELGKAVPGVLDITDDTAFPVLQDAEGRIVAAAGPSGKGRVVAFSHGGFLKSDNIPGQPGVGDLVANAARWAGKSGTPRVAIHPSLRALAGLLKEAGLAAEPVAIEDLGRGEADVYCSTAQRDLSEGEIVKLFEFLNDGGGLVISATPWAFKKDYPEFATAFPGNQLLARAGFRFLPDGYAKTDTPLRIGNGNTDAPTPAPTAPMKPGGTP
;
A
#
# COMPACT_ATOMS: atom_id res chain seq x y z
N MET A 1 37.65 13.52 48.94
CA MET A 1 37.22 13.59 47.52
C MET A 1 36.03 12.66 47.35
N PRO A 2 34.81 13.16 47.05
CA PRO A 2 33.66 12.27 46.88
C PRO A 2 33.66 11.66 45.47
N ARG A 3 33.47 10.34 45.39
CA ARG A 3 33.26 9.61 44.14
C ARG A 3 31.76 9.58 43.86
N PHE A 4 31.31 10.25 42.80
CA PHE A 4 29.96 10.09 42.26
C PHE A 4 29.93 8.86 41.34
N PRO A 5 28.92 7.98 41.44
CA PRO A 5 28.75 6.90 40.47
C PRO A 5 28.20 7.50 39.18
N ILE A 6 28.89 7.23 38.07
CA ILE A 6 28.41 7.53 36.72
C ILE A 6 27.28 6.54 36.42
N VAL A 7 26.04 7.03 36.39
CA VAL A 7 24.89 6.28 35.90
C VAL A 7 24.93 6.36 34.38
N LEU A 8 25.33 5.27 33.73
CA LEU A 8 25.30 5.14 32.28
C LEU A 8 23.85 4.91 31.85
N LEU A 9 23.17 5.96 31.40
CA LEU A 9 21.84 5.85 30.82
C LEU A 9 21.99 5.29 29.40
N VAL A 10 21.86 3.97 29.24
CA VAL A 10 21.85 3.34 27.92
C VAL A 10 20.48 3.62 27.29
N CYS A 11 20.43 4.64 26.45
CA CYS A 11 19.24 4.94 25.64
C CYS A 11 19.19 3.94 24.47
N TRP A 12 18.31 2.94 24.56
CA TRP A 12 18.05 2.03 23.45
C TRP A 12 17.13 2.74 22.45
N THR A 13 17.71 3.41 21.46
CA THR A 13 16.92 3.77 20.27
C THR A 13 16.77 2.51 19.42
N ALA A 14 15.60 1.88 19.46
CA ALA A 14 15.23 0.88 18.48
C ALA A 14 15.23 1.56 17.10
N ALA A 15 16.18 1.19 16.23
CA ALA A 15 16.11 1.56 14.83
C ALA A 15 14.88 0.83 14.26
N ALA A 16 13.82 1.59 13.96
CA ALA A 16 12.68 1.07 13.21
C ALA A 16 13.22 0.42 11.92
N ARG A 17 12.79 -0.81 11.61
CA ARG A 17 13.15 -1.44 10.33
C ARG A 17 12.63 -0.54 9.21
N ALA A 18 13.31 -0.49 8.06
CA ALA A 18 12.87 0.33 6.92
C ALA A 18 11.38 0.09 6.57
N GLY A 19 10.93 -1.17 6.68
CA GLY A 19 9.52 -1.56 6.53
C GLY A 19 8.55 -0.95 7.53
N ASP A 20 8.98 -0.63 8.76
CA ASP A 20 8.10 -0.04 9.79
C ASP A 20 7.67 1.37 9.40
N ARG A 21 8.60 2.20 8.91
CA ARG A 21 8.27 3.57 8.46
C ARG A 21 7.40 3.53 7.21
N ASP A 22 7.75 2.69 6.25
CA ASP A 22 7.00 2.56 5.00
C ASP A 22 5.58 2.02 5.23
N TYR A 23 5.42 1.05 6.14
CA TYR A 23 4.12 0.60 6.63
C TYR A 23 3.29 1.73 7.25
N GLN A 24 3.89 2.54 8.13
CA GLN A 24 3.19 3.66 8.76
C GLN A 24 2.76 4.72 7.74
N LEU A 25 3.56 4.97 6.70
CA LEU A 25 3.18 5.91 5.63
C LEU A 25 1.96 5.42 4.85
N ILE A 26 1.87 4.12 4.53
CA ILE A 26 0.74 3.57 3.77
C ILE A 26 -0.52 3.50 4.66
N THR A 27 -0.36 3.13 5.93
CA THR A 27 -1.48 2.92 6.87
C THR A 27 -1.87 4.15 7.71
N GLN A 28 -1.28 5.32 7.42
CA GLN A 28 -1.55 6.56 8.13
C GLN A 28 -3.05 6.90 8.11
N GLY A 29 -3.57 7.37 9.25
CA GLY A 29 -5.01 7.63 9.46
C GLY A 29 -5.75 6.43 10.06
N GLY A 30 -5.22 5.22 9.85
CA GLY A 30 -5.79 3.99 10.40
C GLY A 30 -7.19 3.69 9.86
N GLY A 31 -7.97 2.92 10.61
CA GLY A 31 -9.34 2.54 10.27
C GLY A 31 -9.54 1.04 10.11
N ARG A 32 -10.61 0.66 9.44
CA ARG A 32 -10.98 -0.74 9.18
C ARG A 32 -11.54 -0.89 7.77
N VAL A 33 -11.30 -2.04 7.17
CA VAL A 33 -11.91 -2.43 5.90
C VAL A 33 -13.01 -3.45 6.18
N GLU A 34 -14.26 -3.04 5.94
CA GLU A 34 -15.41 -3.94 5.93
C GLU A 34 -15.46 -4.65 4.57
N LEU A 35 -15.07 -5.92 4.52
CA LEU A 35 -14.97 -6.67 3.26
C LEU A 35 -16.35 -6.98 2.64
N GLY A 36 -17.41 -7.03 3.45
CA GLY A 36 -18.75 -7.39 2.99
C GLY A 36 -18.75 -8.75 2.27
N LYS A 37 -19.11 -8.76 0.98
CA LYS A 37 -19.10 -9.97 0.13
C LYS A 37 -17.79 -10.19 -0.62
N ALA A 38 -16.83 -9.28 -0.52
CA ALA A 38 -15.53 -9.45 -1.16
C ALA A 38 -14.77 -10.59 -0.49
N VAL A 39 -14.10 -11.40 -1.31
CA VAL A 39 -13.26 -12.51 -0.83
C VAL A 39 -11.85 -12.25 -1.33
N PRO A 40 -11.02 -11.51 -0.58
CA PRO A 40 -9.63 -11.31 -0.97
C PRO A 40 -8.86 -12.61 -0.98
N GLY A 41 -7.95 -12.76 -1.94
CA GLY A 41 -6.95 -13.82 -1.93
C GLY A 41 -5.86 -13.56 -0.88
N VAL A 42 -4.78 -14.33 -0.95
CA VAL A 42 -3.63 -14.18 -0.06
C VAL A 42 -2.38 -13.84 -0.87
N LEU A 43 -1.51 -13.01 -0.30
CA LEU A 43 -0.15 -12.75 -0.79
C LEU A 43 0.89 -13.45 0.09
N ASP A 44 2.03 -13.74 -0.51
CA ASP A 44 3.20 -14.30 0.15
C ASP A 44 4.37 -13.31 0.02
N ILE A 45 5.12 -13.10 1.10
CA ILE A 45 6.35 -12.29 1.10
C ILE A 45 7.50 -13.22 0.75
N THR A 46 8.19 -12.95 -0.35
CA THR A 46 9.25 -13.81 -0.88
C THR A 46 10.66 -13.40 -0.45
N ASP A 47 10.84 -12.16 0.01
CA ASP A 47 12.11 -11.67 0.57
C ASP A 47 11.88 -10.48 1.54
N ASP A 48 12.96 -10.01 2.17
CA ASP A 48 12.94 -8.99 3.23
C ASP A 48 12.81 -7.54 2.72
N THR A 49 12.70 -7.34 1.40
CA THR A 49 12.51 -6.01 0.81
C THR A 49 11.05 -5.59 0.77
N ALA A 50 10.13 -6.55 0.89
CA ALA A 50 8.70 -6.33 0.94
C ALA A 50 8.15 -6.44 2.36
N PHE A 51 6.93 -5.91 2.55
CA PHE A 51 6.24 -5.96 3.82
C PHE A 51 4.72 -6.07 3.65
N PRO A 52 4.02 -6.72 4.60
CA PRO A 52 2.56 -6.74 4.62
C PRO A 52 2.01 -5.34 4.95
N VAL A 53 0.94 -4.96 4.27
CA VAL A 53 0.19 -3.70 4.50
C VAL A 53 -1.12 -3.98 5.22
N LEU A 54 -1.87 -4.98 4.76
CA LEU A 54 -3.10 -5.44 5.39
C LEU A 54 -3.04 -6.95 5.64
N GLN A 55 -3.52 -7.35 6.81
CA GLN A 55 -3.63 -8.76 7.20
C GLN A 55 -4.99 -9.02 7.82
N ASP A 56 -5.48 -10.26 7.69
CA ASP A 56 -6.60 -10.72 8.49
C ASP A 56 -6.15 -11.10 9.93
N ALA A 57 -7.11 -11.50 10.76
CA ALA A 57 -6.85 -11.85 12.16
C ALA A 57 -5.94 -13.08 12.35
N GLU A 58 -5.72 -13.88 11.30
CA GLU A 58 -4.80 -15.03 11.32
C GLU A 58 -3.44 -14.69 10.70
N GLY A 59 -3.21 -13.42 10.33
CA GLY A 59 -1.96 -12.96 9.74
C GLY A 59 -1.86 -13.24 8.23
N ARG A 60 -2.93 -13.69 7.56
CA ARG A 60 -2.91 -13.86 6.10
C ARG A 60 -2.86 -12.49 5.43
N ILE A 61 -1.95 -12.34 4.48
CA ILE A 61 -1.65 -11.04 3.87
C ILE A 61 -2.65 -10.77 2.74
N VAL A 62 -3.34 -9.63 2.83
CA VAL A 62 -4.36 -9.17 1.87
C VAL A 62 -3.85 -8.02 1.00
N ALA A 63 -2.90 -7.26 1.53
CA ALA A 63 -2.16 -6.28 0.76
C ALA A 63 -0.69 -6.28 1.17
N ALA A 64 0.19 -6.07 0.21
CA ALA A 64 1.63 -5.99 0.44
C ALA A 64 2.25 -4.86 -0.41
N ALA A 65 3.43 -4.43 -0.01
CA ALA A 65 4.17 -3.39 -0.69
C ALA A 65 5.66 -3.72 -0.72
N GLY A 66 6.34 -3.21 -1.75
CA GLY A 66 7.78 -3.47 -1.96
C GLY A 66 8.37 -2.65 -3.12
N PRO A 67 9.70 -2.58 -3.22
CA PRO A 67 10.38 -1.91 -4.33
C PRO A 67 10.24 -2.71 -5.62
N SER A 68 10.25 -2.10 -6.80
CA SER A 68 10.40 -2.84 -8.06
C SER A 68 11.27 -2.05 -9.03
N GLY A 69 12.53 -2.46 -9.17
CA GLY A 69 13.54 -1.67 -9.88
C GLY A 69 13.76 -0.32 -9.21
N LYS A 70 13.58 0.78 -9.95
CA LYS A 70 13.62 2.13 -9.37
C LYS A 70 12.27 2.56 -8.78
N GLY A 71 11.19 1.87 -9.13
CA GLY A 71 9.83 2.14 -8.69
C GLY A 71 9.46 1.43 -7.39
N ARG A 72 8.17 1.48 -7.07
CA ARG A 72 7.55 0.86 -5.90
C ARG A 72 6.16 0.33 -6.28
N VAL A 73 5.76 -0.78 -5.69
CA VAL A 73 4.46 -1.41 -5.97
C VAL A 73 3.72 -1.65 -4.67
N VAL A 74 2.43 -1.32 -4.65
CA VAL A 74 1.46 -1.77 -3.65
C VAL A 74 0.43 -2.63 -4.34
N ALA A 75 0.10 -3.79 -3.78
CA ALA A 75 -0.87 -4.72 -4.35
C ALA A 75 -1.95 -5.12 -3.35
N PHE A 76 -3.18 -5.21 -3.82
CA PHE A 76 -4.34 -5.71 -3.07
C PHE A 76 -4.87 -7.01 -3.69
N SER A 77 -5.13 -8.04 -2.90
CA SER A 77 -5.62 -9.35 -3.37
C SER A 77 -7.13 -9.42 -3.62
N HIS A 78 -7.79 -8.29 -3.89
CA HIS A 78 -9.13 -8.28 -4.46
C HIS A 78 -9.36 -7.05 -5.34
N GLY A 79 -9.97 -7.22 -6.52
CA GLY A 79 -10.29 -6.11 -7.42
C GLY A 79 -11.18 -5.02 -6.79
N GLY A 80 -11.99 -5.38 -5.79
CA GLY A 80 -12.87 -4.44 -5.08
C GLY A 80 -12.14 -3.32 -4.34
N PHE A 81 -10.86 -3.49 -4.00
CA PHE A 81 -10.04 -2.43 -3.40
C PHE A 81 -9.79 -1.24 -4.34
N LEU A 82 -10.00 -1.38 -5.65
CA LEU A 82 -9.83 -0.29 -6.61
C LEU A 82 -11.05 -0.09 -7.55
N LYS A 83 -11.83 -1.13 -7.84
CA LYS A 83 -12.89 -1.09 -8.89
C LYS A 83 -14.21 -0.45 -8.48
N SER A 84 -14.56 -0.46 -7.21
CA SER A 84 -15.93 -0.13 -6.75
C SER A 84 -15.94 0.93 -5.67
N ASP A 85 -17.05 1.65 -5.49
CA ASP A 85 -17.19 2.61 -4.40
C ASP A 85 -17.34 1.93 -3.03
N ASN A 86 -17.77 0.66 -2.99
CA ASN A 86 -18.14 -0.02 -1.75
C ASN A 86 -16.99 -0.22 -0.76
N ILE A 87 -15.77 -0.51 -1.24
CA ILE A 87 -14.59 -0.70 -0.37
C ILE A 87 -13.81 0.61 -0.28
N PRO A 88 -13.29 1.18 -1.39
CA PRO A 88 -12.67 2.50 -1.43
C PRO A 88 -13.42 3.65 -0.77
N GLY A 89 -14.75 3.70 -0.84
CA GLY A 89 -15.57 4.76 -0.25
C GLY A 89 -15.79 4.64 1.26
N GLN A 90 -15.27 3.58 1.90
CA GLN A 90 -15.33 3.45 3.35
C GLN A 90 -14.34 4.41 4.02
N PRO A 91 -14.68 4.96 5.20
CA PRO A 91 -13.77 5.78 5.98
C PRO A 91 -12.43 5.08 6.23
N GLY A 92 -11.32 5.77 5.95
CA GLY A 92 -9.96 5.26 6.10
C GLY A 92 -9.47 4.38 4.93
N VAL A 93 -10.36 3.78 4.12
CA VAL A 93 -9.95 2.97 2.96
C VAL A 93 -9.54 3.86 1.79
N GLY A 94 -10.26 4.96 1.55
CA GLY A 94 -9.85 5.98 0.57
C GLY A 94 -8.47 6.56 0.89
N ASP A 95 -8.22 6.86 2.18
CA ASP A 95 -6.92 7.32 2.67
C ASP A 95 -5.85 6.26 2.48
N LEU A 96 -6.13 4.98 2.76
CA LEU A 96 -5.21 3.88 2.52
C LEU A 96 -4.77 3.80 1.04
N VAL A 97 -5.71 3.92 0.09
CA VAL A 97 -5.38 3.89 -1.34
C VAL A 97 -4.62 5.14 -1.76
N ALA A 98 -5.00 6.32 -1.26
CA ALA A 98 -4.27 7.57 -1.52
C ALA A 98 -2.84 7.53 -0.95
N ASN A 99 -2.66 6.98 0.24
CA ASN A 99 -1.35 6.81 0.88
C ASN A 99 -0.50 5.76 0.17
N ALA A 100 -1.10 4.68 -0.32
CA ALA A 100 -0.43 3.73 -1.21
C ALA A 100 0.10 4.44 -2.47
N ALA A 101 -0.70 5.32 -3.09
CA ALA A 101 -0.25 6.12 -4.23
C ALA A 101 0.89 7.07 -3.85
N ARG A 102 0.77 7.82 -2.74
CA ARG A 102 1.84 8.70 -2.24
C ARG A 102 3.15 7.95 -2.03
N TRP A 103 3.08 6.80 -1.37
CA TRP A 103 4.23 5.97 -1.09
C TRP A 103 4.87 5.40 -2.37
N ALA A 104 4.04 4.90 -3.30
CA ALA A 104 4.49 4.35 -4.57
C ALA A 104 5.15 5.41 -5.46
N GLY A 105 4.54 6.60 -5.56
CA GLY A 105 5.04 7.74 -6.32
C GLY A 105 6.13 8.55 -5.62
N LYS A 106 6.52 8.17 -4.39
CA LYS A 106 7.53 8.85 -3.56
C LYS A 106 7.27 10.35 -3.41
N SER A 107 6.01 10.74 -3.33
CA SER A 107 5.56 12.14 -3.30
C SER A 107 4.34 12.27 -2.39
N GLY A 108 4.17 13.42 -1.73
CA GLY A 108 2.94 13.73 -0.98
C GLY A 108 1.74 14.02 -1.88
N THR A 109 1.99 14.42 -3.13
CA THR A 109 1.00 14.81 -4.14
C THR A 109 1.37 14.24 -5.51
N PRO A 110 1.48 12.91 -5.67
CA PRO A 110 1.77 12.31 -6.98
C PRO A 110 0.64 12.60 -7.97
N ARG A 111 1.00 12.71 -9.25
CA ARG A 111 0.05 12.60 -10.36
C ARG A 111 -0.24 11.13 -10.59
N VAL A 112 -1.51 10.77 -10.46
CA VAL A 112 -1.99 9.39 -10.54
C VAL A 112 -2.71 9.21 -11.87
N ALA A 113 -2.11 8.40 -12.74
CA ALA A 113 -2.80 7.88 -13.91
C ALA A 113 -3.60 6.64 -13.50
N ILE A 114 -4.83 6.53 -13.98
CA ILE A 114 -5.76 5.48 -13.58
C ILE A 114 -6.22 4.72 -14.81
N HIS A 115 -6.16 3.40 -14.78
CA HIS A 115 -6.72 2.60 -15.84
C HIS A 115 -8.21 2.93 -16.06
N PRO A 116 -8.71 3.09 -17.30
CA PRO A 116 -10.09 3.56 -17.56
C PRO A 116 -11.19 2.72 -16.90
N SER A 117 -10.94 1.42 -16.65
CA SER A 117 -11.88 0.54 -15.93
C SER A 117 -12.04 0.89 -14.43
N LEU A 118 -11.19 1.76 -13.88
CA LEU A 118 -11.17 2.20 -12.50
C LEU A 118 -11.61 3.67 -12.34
N ARG A 119 -12.37 4.22 -13.30
CA ARG A 119 -12.75 5.65 -13.31
C ARG A 119 -13.35 6.19 -11.99
N ALA A 120 -14.03 5.34 -11.22
CA ALA A 120 -14.63 5.74 -9.94
C ALA A 120 -13.56 6.08 -8.89
N LEU A 121 -12.39 5.43 -8.94
CA LEU A 121 -11.25 5.71 -8.08
C LEU A 121 -10.72 7.14 -8.26
N ALA A 122 -10.89 7.74 -9.44
CA ALA A 122 -10.42 9.10 -9.70
C ALA A 122 -11.08 10.12 -8.77
N GLY A 123 -12.40 9.99 -8.53
CA GLY A 123 -13.13 10.88 -7.62
C GLY A 123 -12.59 10.80 -6.19
N LEU A 124 -12.42 9.58 -5.67
CA LEU A 124 -11.89 9.34 -4.32
C LEU A 124 -10.47 9.88 -4.14
N LEU A 125 -9.60 9.70 -5.13
CA LEU A 125 -8.24 10.23 -5.06
C LEU A 125 -8.20 11.76 -5.17
N LYS A 126 -9.10 12.38 -5.95
CA LYS A 126 -9.27 13.84 -6.00
C LYS A 126 -9.76 14.41 -4.67
N GLU A 127 -10.72 13.75 -4.02
CA GLU A 127 -11.19 14.11 -2.67
C GLU A 127 -10.06 14.01 -1.63
N ALA A 128 -9.17 13.04 -1.79
CA ALA A 128 -7.94 12.91 -0.99
C ALA A 128 -6.82 13.90 -1.38
N GLY A 129 -7.07 14.83 -2.30
CA GLY A 129 -6.15 15.88 -2.71
C GLY A 129 -5.09 15.47 -3.73
N LEU A 130 -5.28 14.37 -4.47
CA LEU A 130 -4.36 13.92 -5.51
C LEU A 130 -4.86 14.31 -6.91
N ALA A 131 -3.93 14.68 -7.79
CA ALA A 131 -4.22 14.85 -9.21
C ALA A 131 -4.38 13.47 -9.84
N ALA A 132 -5.60 13.08 -10.21
CA ALA A 132 -5.93 11.72 -10.61
C ALA A 132 -6.77 11.71 -11.89
N GLU A 133 -6.27 11.16 -13.00
CA GLU A 133 -7.01 11.13 -14.26
C GLU A 133 -6.99 9.75 -14.92
N PRO A 134 -8.07 9.35 -15.64
CA PRO A 134 -8.05 8.15 -16.46
C PRO A 134 -7.05 8.28 -17.61
N VAL A 135 -6.14 7.31 -17.74
CA VAL A 135 -5.11 7.26 -18.78
C VAL A 135 -4.94 5.80 -19.22
N ALA A 136 -4.96 5.55 -20.53
CA ALA A 136 -4.71 4.22 -21.08
C ALA A 136 -3.24 3.82 -20.86
N ILE A 137 -2.93 2.53 -20.76
CA ILE A 137 -1.57 2.06 -20.46
C ILE A 137 -0.60 2.49 -21.57
N GLU A 138 -1.07 2.49 -22.81
CA GLU A 138 -0.32 2.85 -24.00
C GLU A 138 0.17 4.30 -23.95
N ASP A 139 -0.62 5.17 -23.32
CA ASP A 139 -0.36 6.60 -23.18
C ASP A 139 0.56 6.92 -21.98
N LEU A 140 1.03 5.91 -21.22
CA LEU A 140 2.00 6.14 -20.14
C LEU A 140 3.34 6.62 -20.72
N GLY A 141 3.73 7.85 -20.38
CA GLY A 141 4.92 8.54 -20.90
C GLY A 141 5.77 9.24 -19.84
N ARG A 142 7.05 9.45 -20.16
CA ARG A 142 8.18 9.85 -19.28
C ARG A 142 8.04 11.23 -18.64
N GLY A 143 7.05 11.40 -17.77
CA GLY A 143 6.96 12.56 -16.88
C GLY A 143 5.57 13.12 -16.68
N GLU A 144 4.50 12.42 -17.07
CA GLU A 144 3.12 12.90 -16.87
C GLU A 144 2.44 12.26 -15.67
N ALA A 145 2.76 11.01 -15.36
CA ALA A 145 2.28 10.29 -14.19
C ALA A 145 3.43 9.83 -13.31
N ASP A 146 3.23 9.91 -11.99
CA ASP A 146 4.16 9.40 -10.99
C ASP A 146 3.70 8.01 -10.50
N VAL A 147 2.40 7.72 -10.60
CA VAL A 147 1.77 6.46 -10.19
C VAL A 147 0.77 5.99 -11.25
N TYR A 148 0.70 4.68 -11.48
CA TYR A 148 -0.36 4.04 -12.24
C TYR A 148 -1.21 3.09 -11.41
N CYS A 149 -2.52 3.29 -11.42
CA CYS A 149 -3.50 2.42 -10.76
C CYS A 149 -4.17 1.49 -11.78
N SER A 150 -4.14 0.18 -11.57
CA SER A 150 -4.78 -0.79 -12.47
C SER A 150 -5.21 -2.08 -11.78
N THR A 151 -5.98 -2.91 -12.47
CA THR A 151 -6.11 -4.31 -12.09
C THR A 151 -5.15 -5.17 -12.88
N ALA A 152 -4.43 -6.06 -12.19
CA ALA A 152 -3.38 -6.87 -12.76
C ALA A 152 -3.80 -8.35 -12.79
N GLN A 153 -4.73 -8.63 -13.69
CA GLN A 153 -5.33 -9.95 -13.90
C GLN A 153 -5.33 -10.26 -15.40
N ARG A 154 -6.27 -11.08 -15.90
CA ARG A 154 -6.25 -11.57 -17.28
C ARG A 154 -6.44 -10.52 -18.39
N ASP A 155 -6.78 -9.29 -18.05
CA ASP A 155 -7.06 -8.20 -18.99
C ASP A 155 -5.81 -7.46 -19.46
N LEU A 156 -4.63 -7.73 -18.87
CA LEU A 156 -3.36 -7.19 -19.33
C LEU A 156 -2.73 -8.06 -20.42
N SER A 157 -2.46 -7.44 -21.56
CA SER A 157 -1.63 -8.00 -22.63
C SER A 157 -0.14 -7.98 -22.28
N GLU A 158 0.66 -8.77 -23.01
CA GLU A 158 2.12 -8.77 -22.85
C GLU A 158 2.73 -7.38 -23.09
N GLY A 159 2.21 -6.63 -24.08
CA GLY A 159 2.66 -5.26 -24.38
C GLY A 159 2.41 -4.30 -23.22
N GLU A 160 1.23 -4.39 -22.58
CA GLU A 160 0.90 -3.58 -21.40
C GLU A 160 1.79 -3.94 -20.20
N ILE A 161 2.08 -5.24 -19.99
CA ILE A 161 3.00 -5.68 -18.94
C ILE A 161 4.39 -5.08 -19.16
N VAL A 162 4.93 -5.15 -20.39
CA VAL A 162 6.22 -4.54 -20.75
C VAL A 162 6.20 -3.03 -20.48
N LYS A 163 5.14 -2.33 -20.89
CA LYS A 163 4.99 -0.90 -20.68
C LYS A 163 4.99 -0.51 -19.19
N LEU A 164 4.31 -1.28 -18.35
CA LEU A 164 4.30 -1.08 -16.90
C LEU A 164 5.65 -1.38 -16.26
N PHE A 165 6.41 -2.36 -16.77
CA PHE A 165 7.78 -2.59 -16.35
C PHE A 165 8.73 -1.45 -16.71
N GLU A 166 8.60 -0.87 -17.91
CA GLU A 166 9.35 0.32 -18.30
C GLU A 166 9.06 1.48 -17.35
N PHE A 167 7.78 1.70 -17.04
CA PHE A 167 7.35 2.73 -16.08
C PHE A 167 7.98 2.54 -14.69
N LEU A 168 7.99 1.30 -14.17
CA LEU A 168 8.68 0.96 -12.91
C LEU A 168 10.20 1.17 -12.99
N ASN A 169 10.83 0.80 -14.10
CA ASN A 169 12.28 0.96 -14.30
C ASN A 169 12.71 2.42 -14.43
N ASP A 170 11.81 3.28 -14.93
CA ASP A 170 11.99 4.73 -15.00
C ASP A 170 11.67 5.43 -13.66
N GLY A 171 11.14 4.69 -12.67
CA GLY A 171 10.94 5.16 -11.29
C GLY A 171 9.49 5.44 -10.90
N GLY A 172 8.53 5.20 -11.79
CA GLY A 172 7.11 5.28 -11.51
C GLY A 172 6.65 4.25 -10.48
N GLY A 173 5.52 4.52 -9.83
CA GLY A 173 4.90 3.62 -8.84
C GLY A 173 3.68 2.89 -9.38
N LEU A 174 3.41 1.68 -8.93
CA LEU A 174 2.15 0.98 -9.24
C LEU A 174 1.30 0.77 -7.98
N VAL A 175 -0.01 0.97 -8.12
CA VAL A 175 -1.01 0.51 -7.16
C VAL A 175 -1.95 -0.43 -7.89
N ILE A 176 -1.82 -1.74 -7.62
CA ILE A 176 -2.53 -2.78 -8.36
C ILE A 176 -3.51 -3.54 -7.48
N SER A 177 -4.52 -4.12 -8.10
CA SER A 177 -5.35 -5.13 -7.46
C SER A 177 -5.59 -6.33 -8.36
N ALA A 178 -5.80 -7.50 -7.77
CA ALA A 178 -6.14 -8.72 -8.50
C ALA A 178 -7.05 -9.60 -7.65
N THR A 179 -7.86 -10.45 -8.27
CA THR A 179 -8.63 -11.49 -7.56
C THR A 179 -8.02 -12.86 -7.95
N PRO A 180 -6.89 -13.25 -7.34
CA PRO A 180 -6.00 -14.28 -7.90
C PRO A 180 -6.65 -15.67 -8.01
N TRP A 181 -7.41 -16.07 -6.99
CA TRP A 181 -8.10 -17.35 -6.93
C TRP A 181 -9.09 -17.60 -8.07
N ALA A 182 -9.60 -16.53 -8.69
CA ALA A 182 -10.54 -16.64 -9.81
C ALA A 182 -9.85 -17.14 -11.09
N PHE A 183 -8.52 -16.99 -11.18
CA PHE A 183 -7.75 -17.26 -12.39
C PHE A 183 -6.78 -18.43 -12.26
N LYS A 184 -6.77 -19.16 -11.14
CA LYS A 184 -5.81 -20.26 -10.92
C LYS A 184 -5.86 -21.36 -11.99
N LYS A 185 -7.03 -21.58 -12.60
CA LYS A 185 -7.20 -22.57 -13.68
C LYS A 185 -6.69 -22.07 -15.03
N ASP A 186 -6.65 -20.75 -15.21
CA ASP A 186 -6.21 -20.10 -16.45
C ASP A 186 -4.67 -20.02 -16.51
N TYR A 187 -4.00 -20.09 -15.36
CA TYR A 187 -2.54 -19.95 -15.23
C TYR A 187 -1.94 -21.10 -14.39
N PRO A 188 -1.61 -22.25 -15.00
CA PRO A 188 -0.97 -23.37 -14.30
C PRO A 188 0.37 -22.98 -13.65
N GLU A 189 1.19 -22.21 -14.35
CA GLU A 189 2.43 -21.62 -13.86
C GLU A 189 2.17 -20.29 -13.12
N PHE A 190 1.21 -20.28 -12.19
CA PHE A 190 0.65 -19.06 -11.58
C PHE A 190 1.70 -18.09 -11.03
N ALA A 191 2.77 -18.61 -10.41
CA ALA A 191 3.82 -17.79 -9.80
C ALA A 191 4.58 -16.92 -10.81
N THR A 192 4.64 -17.32 -12.09
CA THR A 192 5.43 -16.64 -13.12
C THR A 192 4.60 -16.17 -14.31
N ALA A 193 3.45 -16.81 -14.59
CA ALA A 193 2.61 -16.51 -15.75
C ALA A 193 1.43 -15.58 -15.44
N PHE A 194 0.95 -15.55 -14.20
CA PHE A 194 -0.16 -14.67 -13.84
C PHE A 194 0.26 -13.20 -14.01
N PRO A 195 -0.47 -12.34 -14.76
CA PRO A 195 -0.05 -10.97 -15.07
C PRO A 195 0.34 -10.13 -13.84
N GLY A 196 -0.43 -10.25 -12.75
CA GLY A 196 -0.09 -9.60 -11.48
C GLY A 196 1.26 -10.07 -10.93
N ASN A 197 1.56 -11.38 -11.00
CA ASN A 197 2.83 -11.90 -10.54
C ASN A 197 4.00 -11.58 -11.47
N GLN A 198 3.75 -11.40 -12.77
CA GLN A 198 4.75 -10.86 -13.68
C GLN A 198 5.18 -9.46 -13.20
N LEU A 199 4.25 -8.53 -13.02
CA LEU A 199 4.55 -7.17 -12.52
C LEU A 199 5.23 -7.16 -11.14
N LEU A 200 4.95 -8.17 -10.32
CA LEU A 200 5.50 -8.32 -8.96
C LEU A 200 6.81 -9.13 -8.90
N ALA A 201 7.36 -9.58 -10.03
CA ALA A 201 8.53 -10.47 -10.06
C ALA A 201 9.78 -9.92 -9.33
N ARG A 202 9.86 -8.60 -9.14
CA ARG A 202 10.95 -7.90 -8.43
C ARG A 202 10.49 -7.19 -7.16
N ALA A 203 9.24 -7.44 -6.75
CA ALA A 203 8.57 -6.71 -5.68
C ALA A 203 8.83 -7.29 -4.28
N GLY A 204 9.41 -8.48 -4.18
CA GLY A 204 9.63 -9.20 -2.93
C GLY A 204 8.37 -9.85 -2.35
N PHE A 205 7.28 -9.90 -3.13
CA PHE A 205 6.04 -10.58 -2.76
C PHE A 205 5.26 -11.01 -4.01
N ARG A 206 4.28 -11.89 -3.84
CA ARG A 206 3.44 -12.40 -4.96
C ARG A 206 2.04 -12.76 -4.50
N PHE A 207 1.10 -12.80 -5.45
CA PHE A 207 -0.22 -13.40 -5.23
C PHE A 207 -0.14 -14.92 -5.20
N LEU A 208 -0.90 -15.55 -4.30
CA LEU A 208 -1.10 -16.99 -4.29
C LEU A 208 -2.37 -17.39 -5.08
N PRO A 209 -2.35 -18.51 -5.81
CA PRO A 209 -3.51 -19.01 -6.55
C PRO A 209 -4.61 -19.56 -5.63
N ASP A 210 -4.23 -19.93 -4.40
CA ASP A 210 -5.10 -20.56 -3.42
C ASP A 210 -5.04 -19.80 -2.10
N GLY A 211 -6.08 -19.99 -1.30
CA GLY A 211 -6.26 -19.28 -0.05
C GLY A 211 -7.01 -17.96 -0.23
N TYR A 212 -7.73 -17.61 0.83
CA TYR A 212 -8.52 -16.39 0.91
C TYR A 212 -8.29 -15.77 2.28
N ALA A 213 -8.54 -14.48 2.44
CA ALA A 213 -8.62 -13.85 3.75
C ALA A 213 -9.86 -14.35 4.50
N LYS A 214 -9.83 -14.35 5.84
CA LYS A 214 -11.07 -14.41 6.60
C LYS A 214 -11.87 -13.14 6.38
N THR A 215 -13.17 -13.32 6.17
CA THR A 215 -14.12 -12.23 5.93
C THR A 215 -15.10 -12.05 7.08
N ASP A 216 -14.94 -12.81 8.16
CA ASP A 216 -15.77 -12.75 9.38
C ASP A 216 -15.44 -11.55 10.27
N THR A 217 -14.27 -10.95 10.08
CA THR A 217 -13.76 -9.83 10.86
C THR A 217 -13.23 -8.74 9.91
N PRO A 218 -13.46 -7.45 10.21
CA PRO A 218 -12.90 -6.35 9.42
C PRO A 218 -11.38 -6.37 9.42
N LEU A 219 -10.74 -6.01 8.31
CA LEU A 219 -9.29 -5.85 8.26
C LEU A 219 -8.90 -4.56 8.97
N ARG A 220 -7.88 -4.59 9.83
CA ARG A 220 -7.40 -3.37 10.51
C ARG A 220 -6.41 -2.63 9.61
N ILE A 221 -6.61 -1.31 9.46
CA ILE A 221 -5.65 -0.41 8.82
C ILE A 221 -4.79 0.19 9.94
N GLY A 222 -3.49 -0.09 9.88
CA GLY A 222 -2.51 0.44 10.82
C GLY A 222 -2.60 -0.15 12.24
N ASN A 223 -1.49 -0.01 12.96
CA ASN A 223 -1.42 -0.34 14.39
C ASN A 223 -1.98 0.83 15.19
N GLY A 224 -3.29 1.08 15.10
CA GLY A 224 -3.92 2.24 15.75
C GLY A 224 -3.40 2.50 17.17
N ASN A 225 -2.67 3.60 17.34
CA ASN A 225 -2.34 4.19 18.63
C ASN A 225 -3.41 5.23 19.00
N THR A 226 -4.68 4.91 18.74
CA THR A 226 -5.82 5.77 19.09
C THR A 226 -6.18 5.68 20.58
N ASP A 227 -5.46 4.87 21.36
CA ASP A 227 -5.59 4.79 22.83
C ASP A 227 -4.43 5.46 23.58
N ALA A 228 -3.46 6.07 22.89
CA ALA A 228 -2.52 6.94 23.58
C ALA A 228 -3.24 8.26 23.92
N PRO A 229 -3.34 8.64 25.21
CA PRO A 229 -3.96 9.91 25.57
C PRO A 229 -3.21 11.03 24.84
N THR A 230 -3.97 11.89 24.17
CA THR A 230 -3.44 13.13 23.58
C THR A 230 -2.60 13.81 24.65
N PRO A 231 -1.31 14.10 24.42
CA PRO A 231 -0.53 14.85 25.39
C PRO A 231 -1.27 16.17 25.63
N ALA A 232 -1.65 16.41 26.87
CA ALA A 232 -2.35 17.63 27.25
C ALA A 232 -1.54 18.83 26.74
N PRO A 233 -2.19 19.88 26.20
CA PRO A 233 -1.48 21.07 25.77
C PRO A 233 -0.62 21.57 26.93
N THR A 234 0.68 21.62 26.72
CA THR A 234 1.63 22.14 27.70
C THR A 234 1.20 23.56 28.07
N ALA A 235 0.79 23.75 29.33
CA ALA A 235 0.44 25.06 29.84
C ALA A 235 1.62 26.03 29.63
N PRO A 236 1.38 27.28 29.21
CA PRO A 236 2.46 28.24 29.03
C PRO A 236 3.21 28.45 30.34
N MET A 237 4.52 28.26 30.27
CA MET A 237 5.46 28.47 31.37
C MET A 237 5.34 29.94 31.83
N LYS A 238 4.88 30.15 33.07
CA LYS A 238 4.91 31.49 33.69
C LYS A 238 6.38 31.93 33.80
N PRO A 239 6.74 33.16 33.42
CA PRO A 239 8.08 33.68 33.67
C PRO A 239 8.26 33.87 35.18
N GLY A 240 8.98 32.94 35.81
CA GLY A 240 9.47 33.06 37.17
C GLY A 240 10.68 33.98 37.20
N GLY A 241 10.57 35.06 37.97
CA GLY A 241 11.56 36.13 38.07
C GLY A 241 12.88 35.73 38.71
N THR A 242 13.90 36.52 38.37
CA THR A 242 15.25 36.55 38.93
C THR A 242 15.36 37.53 40.10
N PRO A 243 16.44 37.47 40.88
CA PRO A 243 17.09 36.33 41.51
C PRO A 243 16.85 36.29 43.04
#